data_AF-A0A8J4T6N8-F1
#
_entry.id   AF-A0A8J4T6N8-F1
#
_cell.length_a   1.000
_cell.length_b   1.000
_cell.length_c   1.000
_cell.angle_alpha   90.00
_cell.angle_beta   90.00
_cell.angle_gamma   90.00
#
_symmetry.space_group_name_H-M   'P 1'
#
loop_
_entity.id
_entity.type
_entity.pdbx_description
1 polymer ?
#
loop_
_entity_poly.entity_id
_entity_poly.type
_entity_poly.pdbx_seq_one_letter_code
_entity_poly.pdbx_strand_id
1 'polypeptide(L)'
;MAGKWPLVVDPTDCASTFLRYRDTNYVNVLNPRHLDPETIRIALLGALRYGKPFVLDLMGLDSIVESLCRPRFEAIKSTLICDIIEQRIRDPFTYEDLIKPIDSEEFAKSRFIQRNLDKFLFILVTKNPFPEESLTDQFLPVWIE
;
A
#
# COMPACT_ATOMS: atom_id res chain seq x y z
N MET A 1 8.44 11.64 15.21
CA MET A 1 7.95 10.25 15.28
C MET A 1 6.96 10.07 14.15
N ALA A 2 7.29 9.24 13.15
CA ALA A 2 6.33 8.89 12.11
C ALA A 2 5.27 7.97 12.73
N GLY A 3 3.99 8.32 12.65
CA GLY A 3 2.89 7.53 13.22
C GLY A 3 2.55 6.33 12.33
N LYS A 4 2.03 5.24 12.90
CA LYS A 4 1.61 4.03 12.15
C LYS A 4 0.64 4.37 11.00
N TRP A 5 0.69 3.57 9.94
CA TRP A 5 -0.29 3.66 8.86
C TRP A 5 -1.70 3.28 9.32
N PRO A 6 -2.76 3.86 8.73
CA PRO A 6 -4.13 3.49 9.08
C PRO A 6 -4.48 2.05 8.66
N LEU A 7 -5.12 1.34 9.58
CA LEU A 7 -5.90 0.13 9.34
C LEU A 7 -7.38 0.50 9.42
N VAL A 8 -8.02 0.67 8.27
CA VAL A 8 -9.45 0.98 8.19
C VAL A 8 -10.24 -0.31 8.37
N VAL A 9 -11.01 -0.38 9.46
CA VAL A 9 -11.90 -1.49 9.79
C VAL A 9 -13.30 -1.09 9.34
N ASP A 10 -13.72 -1.61 8.19
CA ASP A 10 -14.96 -1.25 7.51
C ASP A 10 -15.77 -2.50 7.13
N PRO A 11 -16.59 -3.03 8.05
CA PRO A 11 -17.53 -4.12 7.75
C PRO A 11 -18.65 -3.73 6.77
N THR A 12 -18.87 -2.43 6.54
CA THR A 12 -20.01 -1.88 5.81
C THR A 12 -19.77 -1.66 4.31
N ASP A 13 -18.51 -1.77 3.87
CA ASP A 13 -18.04 -1.39 2.52
C ASP A 13 -18.13 0.10 2.18
N CYS A 14 -18.52 0.97 3.11
CA CYS A 14 -18.64 2.40 2.84
C CYS A 14 -17.29 3.05 2.53
N ALA A 15 -16.26 2.79 3.35
CA ALA A 15 -14.93 3.33 3.16
C ALA A 15 -14.21 2.63 2.00
N SER A 16 -14.36 1.31 1.85
CA SER A 16 -13.79 0.55 0.73
C SER A 16 -14.31 1.09 -0.61
N THR A 17 -15.62 1.35 -0.70
CA THR A 17 -16.29 1.93 -1.88
C THR A 17 -15.82 3.36 -2.10
N PHE A 18 -15.83 4.19 -1.06
CA PHE A 18 -15.36 5.58 -1.16
C PHE A 18 -13.93 5.63 -1.72
N LEU A 19 -12.99 4.88 -1.14
CA LEU A 19 -11.58 4.88 -1.55
C LEU A 19 -11.37 4.46 -3.00
N ARG A 20 -12.17 3.52 -3.54
CA ARG A 20 -12.12 3.12 -4.96
C ARG A 20 -12.53 4.24 -5.92
N TYR A 21 -13.45 5.12 -5.51
CA TYR A 21 -13.89 6.28 -6.30
C TYR A 21 -13.11 7.56 -5.98
N ARG A 22 -12.17 7.51 -5.03
CA ARG A 22 -11.17 8.56 -4.82
C ARG A 22 -9.95 8.29 -5.69
N ASP A 23 -9.10 9.31 -5.80
CA ASP A 23 -7.84 9.22 -6.52
C ASP A 23 -6.80 8.41 -5.71
N THR A 24 -6.99 7.10 -5.64
CA THR A 24 -6.14 6.13 -4.94
C THR A 24 -5.62 5.06 -5.89
N ASN A 25 -4.49 4.46 -5.53
CA ASN A 25 -4.04 3.24 -6.17
C ASN A 25 -4.50 2.06 -5.31
N TYR A 26 -5.49 1.33 -5.80
CA TYR A 26 -6.26 0.36 -5.01
C TYR A 26 -5.96 -1.09 -5.40
N VAL A 27 -5.35 -1.85 -4.49
CA VAL A 27 -5.06 -3.28 -4.64
C VAL A 27 -6.05 -4.07 -3.79
N ASN A 28 -6.81 -4.95 -4.42
CA ASN A 28 -7.73 -5.85 -3.74
C ASN A 28 -7.11 -7.24 -3.74
N VAL A 29 -6.93 -7.83 -2.56
CA VAL A 29 -6.23 -9.11 -2.41
C VAL A 29 -6.94 -10.30 -3.06
N LEU A 30 -8.25 -10.21 -3.31
CA LEU A 30 -9.00 -11.25 -4.02
C LEU A 30 -8.88 -11.14 -5.53
N ASN A 31 -8.32 -10.04 -6.05
CA ASN A 31 -8.08 -9.89 -7.48
C ASN A 31 -6.63 -10.33 -7.81
N PRO A 32 -6.44 -11.49 -8.45
CA PRO A 32 -5.09 -12.00 -8.74
C PRO A 32 -4.31 -11.08 -9.68
N ARG A 33 -4.98 -10.27 -10.52
CA ARG A 33 -4.30 -9.27 -11.36
C ARG A 33 -3.73 -8.13 -10.53
N HIS A 34 -4.40 -7.75 -9.44
CA HIS A 34 -3.89 -6.69 -8.56
C HIS A 34 -2.71 -7.19 -7.71
N LEU A 35 -2.64 -8.50 -7.45
CA LEU A 35 -1.55 -9.15 -6.72
C LEU A 35 -0.37 -9.57 -7.60
N ASP A 36 -0.43 -9.31 -8.91
CA ASP A 36 0.73 -9.47 -9.76
C ASP A 36 1.85 -8.49 -9.32
N PRO A 37 3.10 -8.97 -9.10
CA PRO A 37 4.18 -8.12 -8.60
C PRO A 37 4.43 -6.87 -9.44
N GLU A 38 4.30 -6.95 -10.77
CA GLU A 38 4.50 -5.79 -11.63
C GLU A 38 3.37 -4.77 -11.49
N THR A 39 2.13 -5.27 -11.35
CA THR A 39 0.96 -4.43 -11.09
C THR A 39 1.09 -3.70 -9.75
N ILE A 40 1.49 -4.39 -8.69
CA ILE A 40 1.78 -3.78 -7.37
C ILE A 40 2.88 -2.73 -7.50
N ARG A 41 3.99 -3.05 -8.17
CA ARG A 41 5.15 -2.15 -8.32
C ARG A 41 4.76 -0.84 -9.01
N ILE A 42 4.06 -0.91 -10.15
CA ILE A 42 3.60 0.27 -10.89
C ILE A 42 2.58 1.08 -10.06
N ALA A 43 1.65 0.40 -9.39
CA ALA A 43 0.71 1.07 -8.50
C ALA A 43 1.43 1.78 -7.34
N LEU A 44 2.47 1.19 -6.76
CA LEU A 44 3.24 1.82 -5.69
C LEU A 44 4.04 3.02 -6.19
N LEU A 45 4.74 2.89 -7.32
CA LEU A 45 5.46 4.01 -7.96
C LEU A 45 4.53 5.17 -8.31
N GLY A 46 3.35 4.88 -8.86
CA GLY A 46 2.34 5.89 -9.14
C GLY A 46 1.86 6.60 -7.87
N ALA A 47 1.62 5.86 -6.79
CA ALA A 47 1.17 6.44 -5.53
C ALA A 47 2.23 7.36 -4.92
N LEU A 48 3.50 6.92 -4.90
CA LEU A 48 4.64 7.70 -4.41
C LEU A 48 4.85 8.97 -5.23
N ARG A 49 4.90 8.84 -6.56
CA ARG A 49 5.16 9.97 -7.46
C ARG A 49 4.12 11.07 -7.30
N TYR A 50 2.84 10.70 -7.23
CA TYR A 50 1.74 11.66 -7.17
C TYR A 50 1.30 12.01 -5.74
N GLY A 51 1.85 11.35 -4.72
CA GLY A 51 1.48 11.54 -3.32
C GLY A 51 0.04 11.09 -3.05
N LYS A 52 -0.41 10.05 -3.74
CA LYS A 52 -1.75 9.46 -3.59
C LYS A 52 -1.72 8.35 -2.54
N PRO A 53 -2.87 8.03 -1.93
CA PRO A 53 -2.98 6.83 -1.12
C PRO A 53 -2.75 5.57 -1.95
N PHE A 54 -1.95 4.65 -1.43
CA PHE A 54 -1.90 3.26 -1.85
C PHE A 54 -2.75 2.44 -0.87
N VAL A 55 -3.81 1.83 -1.37
CA VAL A 55 -4.76 1.06 -0.56
C VAL A 55 -4.55 -0.43 -0.82
N LEU A 56 -4.28 -1.18 0.25
CA LEU A 56 -4.30 -2.63 0.24
C LEU A 56 -5.58 -3.10 0.96
N ASP A 57 -6.56 -3.53 0.18
CA ASP A 57 -7.85 -4.04 0.67
C ASP A 57 -7.76 -5.55 0.88
N LEU A 58 -7.67 -5.94 2.15
CA LEU A 58 -7.64 -7.32 2.64
C LEU A 58 -9.00 -8.01 2.56
N MET A 59 -10.06 -7.27 2.22
CA MET A 59 -11.43 -7.75 2.33
C MET A 59 -11.65 -8.27 3.75
N GLY A 60 -12.00 -9.54 3.99
CA GLY A 60 -12.12 -10.09 5.35
C GLY A 60 -11.04 -11.11 5.71
N LEU A 61 -9.87 -11.06 5.05
CA LEU A 61 -8.88 -12.14 5.07
C LEU A 61 -7.54 -11.72 5.70
N ASP A 62 -7.56 -11.25 6.94
CA ASP A 62 -6.38 -10.68 7.61
C ASP A 62 -5.14 -11.59 7.61
N SER A 63 -5.32 -12.88 7.90
CA SER A 63 -4.24 -13.90 7.92
C SER A 63 -3.46 -14.04 6.60
N ILE A 64 -3.97 -13.53 5.47
CA ILE A 64 -3.29 -13.68 4.17
C ILE A 64 -2.17 -12.65 3.96
N VAL A 65 -2.03 -11.66 4.85
CA VAL A 65 -0.96 -10.66 4.73
C VAL A 65 0.40 -11.34 4.66
N GLU A 66 0.67 -12.29 5.56
CA GLU A 66 1.95 -13.00 5.62
C GLU A 66 2.07 -14.08 4.54
N SER A 67 1.01 -14.86 4.31
CA SER A 67 1.07 -16.03 3.42
C SER A 67 0.91 -15.70 1.93
N LEU A 68 0.20 -14.62 1.60
CA LEU A 68 -0.09 -14.23 0.21
C LEU A 68 0.46 -12.85 -0.13
N CYS A 69 0.20 -11.82 0.67
CA CYS A 69 0.58 -10.45 0.30
C CYS A 69 2.11 -10.29 0.33
N ARG A 70 2.76 -10.59 1.47
CA ARG A 70 4.21 -10.43 1.64
C ARG A 70 4.99 -11.07 0.49
N PRO A 71 4.81 -12.35 0.12
CA PRO A 71 5.55 -12.94 -1.01
C PRO A 71 5.43 -12.17 -2.34
N ARG A 72 4.27 -11.53 -2.61
CA ARG A 72 4.09 -10.73 -3.83
C ARG A 72 4.86 -9.42 -3.79
N PHE A 73 4.90 -8.76 -2.63
CA PHE A 73 5.73 -7.58 -2.43
C PHE A 73 7.22 -7.93 -2.44
N GLU A 74 7.62 -9.03 -1.79
CA GLU A 74 9.03 -9.43 -1.74
C GLU A 74 9.58 -9.96 -3.07
N ALA A 75 8.70 -10.39 -3.99
CA ALA A 75 9.08 -10.68 -5.37
C ALA A 75 9.51 -9.42 -6.16
N ILE A 76 9.16 -8.22 -5.68
CA ILE A 76 9.58 -6.93 -6.27
C ILE A 76 10.92 -6.50 -5.69
N LYS A 77 11.01 -6.47 -4.35
CA LYS A 77 12.22 -6.15 -3.57
C LYS A 77 12.08 -6.87 -2.24
N SER A 78 13.11 -7.59 -1.79
CA SER A 78 13.05 -8.55 -0.67
C SER A 78 12.70 -8.02 0.72
N THR A 79 12.62 -6.70 0.91
CA THR A 79 12.21 -6.05 2.17
C THR A 79 11.02 -5.10 1.99
N LEU A 80 10.33 -5.16 0.85
CA LEU A 80 9.43 -4.10 0.41
C LEU A 80 8.27 -3.85 1.38
N ILE A 81 7.64 -4.91 1.91
CA ILE A 81 6.52 -4.69 2.83
C ILE A 81 6.99 -4.06 4.14
N CYS A 82 8.17 -4.46 4.64
CA CYS A 82 8.78 -3.86 5.82
C CYS A 82 9.16 -2.40 5.56
N ASP A 83 9.75 -2.10 4.40
CA ASP A 83 10.08 -0.75 3.98
C ASP A 83 8.84 0.15 3.88
N ILE A 84 7.70 -0.40 3.45
CA ILE A 84 6.41 0.31 3.48
C ILE A 84 5.97 0.55 4.92
N ILE A 85 5.85 -0.50 5.74
CA ILE A 85 5.33 -0.43 7.13
C ILE A 85 6.17 0.54 7.97
N GLU A 86 7.49 0.47 7.85
CA GLU A 86 8.44 1.32 8.57
C GLU A 86 8.66 2.69 7.89
N GLN A 87 7.89 2.97 6.83
CA GLN A 87 7.84 4.22 6.06
C GLN A 87 9.13 4.60 5.32
N ARG A 88 10.13 3.72 5.30
CA ARG A 88 11.36 3.86 4.50
C ARG A 88 11.08 3.90 3.00
N ILE A 89 9.91 3.44 2.55
CA ILE A 89 9.50 3.52 1.14
C ILE A 89 9.51 4.95 0.57
N ARG A 90 9.44 5.98 1.42
CA ARG A 90 9.53 7.38 1.00
C ARG A 90 10.98 7.83 0.76
N ASP A 91 11.97 7.09 1.22
CA ASP A 91 13.39 7.42 1.04
C ASP A 91 13.80 7.20 -0.42
N PRO A 92 14.53 8.14 -1.05
CA PRO A 92 14.98 8.02 -2.44
C PRO A 92 15.67 6.70 -2.75
N PHE A 93 16.60 6.27 -1.89
CA PHE A 93 17.30 5.00 -2.07
C PHE A 93 16.38 3.78 -2.03
N THR A 94 15.22 3.88 -1.37
CA THR A 94 14.30 2.75 -1.22
C THR A 94 13.37 2.63 -2.42
N TYR A 95 12.71 3.72 -2.83
CA TYR A 95 11.77 3.65 -3.96
C TYR A 95 12.46 3.65 -5.32
N GLU A 96 13.65 4.23 -5.45
CA GLU A 96 14.37 4.23 -6.72
C GLU A 96 14.78 2.82 -7.15
N ASP A 97 15.00 1.91 -6.21
CA ASP A 97 15.24 0.48 -6.48
C ASP A 97 14.04 -0.20 -7.17
N LEU A 98 12.84 0.38 -7.07
CA LEU A 98 11.64 -0.13 -7.71
C LEU A 98 11.52 0.31 -9.17
N ILE A 99 12.29 1.31 -9.61
CA ILE A 99 12.24 1.86 -10.97
C ILE A 99 13.07 0.97 -11.88
N LYS A 100 12.47 0.48 -12.96
CA LYS A 100 13.15 -0.34 -13.96
C LYS A 100 13.61 0.53 -15.14
N PRO A 101 14.72 0.18 -15.82
CA PRO A 101 15.18 0.93 -17.00
C PRO A 101 14.18 0.98 -18.17
N ILE A 102 13.24 0.02 -18.23
CA ILE A 102 12.21 -0.06 -19.26
C ILE A 102 10.95 0.75 -18.93
N ASP A 103 10.86 1.31 -17.72
CA ASP A 103 9.71 2.11 -17.31
C ASP A 103 9.62 3.39 -18.14
N SER A 104 8.40 3.92 -18.28
CA SER A 104 8.20 5.17 -19.01
C SER A 104 8.89 6.34 -18.28
N GLU A 105 9.21 7.41 -19.02
CA GLU A 105 9.81 8.66 -18.51
C GLU A 105 9.02 9.29 -17.34
N GLU A 106 7.76 8.88 -17.21
CA GLU A 106 6.91 9.27 -16.10
C GLU A 106 7.45 8.81 -14.74
N PHE A 107 8.13 7.67 -14.68
CA PHE A 107 8.78 7.14 -13.48
C PHE A 107 10.27 7.49 -13.42
N ALA A 108 10.76 8.44 -14.22
CA ALA A 108 12.12 8.94 -14.07
C ALA A 108 12.31 9.50 -12.64
N LYS A 109 13.50 9.27 -12.05
CA LYS A 109 13.83 9.66 -10.67
C LYS A 109 13.51 11.13 -10.36
N SER A 110 13.74 12.01 -11.33
CA SER A 110 13.46 13.46 -11.25
C SER A 110 11.97 13.82 -11.11
N ARG A 111 11.06 12.87 -11.34
CA ARG A 111 9.60 13.07 -11.25
C ARG A 111 9.05 12.82 -9.84
N PHE A 112 9.84 12.24 -8.94
CA PHE A 112 9.49 12.04 -7.54
C PHE A 112 9.91 13.26 -6.74
N ILE A 113 8.93 14.07 -6.33
CA ILE A 113 9.19 15.32 -5.58
C ILE A 113 8.85 15.12 -4.10
N GLN A 114 9.66 15.72 -3.21
CA GLN A 114 9.50 15.55 -1.75
C GLN A 114 8.07 15.86 -1.27
N ARG A 115 7.46 16.93 -1.79
CA ARG A 115 6.08 17.33 -1.46
C ARG A 115 5.05 16.20 -1.66
N ASN A 116 5.24 15.35 -2.66
CA ASN A 116 4.33 14.24 -2.95
C ASN A 116 4.67 13.02 -2.10
N LEU A 117 5.96 12.74 -1.90
CA LEU A 117 6.41 11.68 -1.00
C LEU A 117 5.91 11.91 0.44
N ASP A 118 5.90 13.17 0.91
CA ASP A 118 5.37 13.55 2.22
C ASP A 118 3.85 13.30 2.34
N LYS A 119 3.12 13.34 1.22
CA LYS A 119 1.67 13.09 1.16
C LYS A 119 1.31 11.63 0.95
N PHE A 120 2.25 10.81 0.46
CA PHE A 120 2.03 9.40 0.26
C PHE A 120 1.48 8.76 1.53
N LEU A 121 0.44 7.94 1.38
CA LEU A 121 -0.22 7.26 2.49
C LEU A 121 -0.42 5.80 2.11
N PHE A 122 0.07 4.88 2.94
CA PHE A 122 -0.33 3.49 2.83
C PHE A 122 -1.56 3.25 3.72
N ILE A 123 -2.61 2.65 3.17
CA ILE A 123 -3.84 2.33 3.90
C ILE A 123 -4.10 0.84 3.78
N LEU A 124 -4.23 0.17 4.92
CA LEU A 124 -4.73 -1.19 4.99
C LEU A 124 -6.24 -1.13 5.23
N VAL A 125 -7.04 -1.88 4.48
CA VAL A 125 -8.50 -1.95 4.68
C VAL A 125 -8.88 -3.40 4.99
N THR A 126 -9.73 -3.61 5.98
CA THR A 126 -10.34 -4.90 6.27
C THR A 126 -11.81 -4.74 6.62
N LYS A 127 -12.61 -5.74 6.28
CA LYS A 127 -14.01 -5.94 6.63
C LYS A 127 -14.17 -6.76 7.90
N ASN A 128 -13.08 -7.35 8.41
CA ASN A 128 -13.12 -8.09 9.65
C ASN A 128 -13.35 -7.10 10.81
N PRO A 129 -14.51 -7.13 11.50
CA PRO A 129 -14.79 -6.19 12.60
C PRO A 129 -13.84 -6.35 13.79
N PHE A 130 -13.15 -7.49 13.87
CA PHE A 130 -12.17 -7.81 14.90
C PHE A 130 -10.84 -8.19 14.24
N PRO A 131 -10.06 -7.21 13.75
CA PRO A 131 -8.83 -7.50 13.03
C PRO A 131 -7.83 -8.29 13.88
N GLU A 132 -6.96 -9.06 13.22
CA GLU A 132 -5.90 -9.78 13.93
C GLU A 132 -4.97 -8.83 14.71
N GLU A 133 -4.55 -9.27 15.90
CA GLU A 133 -3.69 -8.48 16.81
C GLU A 133 -2.40 -8.02 16.11
N SER A 134 -1.84 -8.89 15.27
CA SER A 134 -0.65 -8.60 14.45
C SER A 134 -0.81 -7.36 13.57
N LEU A 135 -2.03 -7.08 13.08
CA LEU A 135 -2.35 -5.90 12.30
C LEU A 135 -2.56 -4.69 13.20
N THR A 136 -3.29 -4.82 14.31
CA THR A 136 -3.50 -3.69 15.25
C THR A 136 -2.22 -3.26 15.97
N ASP A 137 -1.24 -4.15 16.09
CA ASP A 137 0.08 -3.87 16.65
C ASP A 137 0.99 -3.12 15.68
N GLN A 138 0.80 -3.30 14.37
CA GLN A 138 1.62 -2.67 13.33
C GLN A 138 0.98 -1.40 12.74
N PHE A 139 -0.36 -1.35 12.70
CA PHE A 139 -1.14 -0.28 12.10
C PHE A 139 -1.96 0.48 13.15
N LEU A 140 -2.46 1.67 12.81
CA LEU A 140 -3.39 2.44 13.63
C LEU A 140 -4.83 2.11 13.21
N PRO A 141 -5.60 1.37 14.02
CA PRO A 141 -6.95 0.99 13.63
C PRO A 141 -7.92 2.18 13.66
N VAL A 142 -8.79 2.26 12.66
CA VAL A 142 -9.84 3.27 12.48
C VAL A 142 -11.12 2.54 12.10
N TRP A 143 -12.09 2.49 13.03
CA TRP A 143 -13.38 1.84 12.79
C TRP A 143 -14.33 2.77 12.05
N ILE A 144 -15.00 2.22 11.05
CA ILE A 144 -16.09 2.88 10.34
C ILE A 144 -17.40 2.33 10.90
N GLU A 145 -18.26 3.24 11.35
CA GLU A 145 -19.59 2.96 11.89
C GLU A 145 -20.67 3.06 10.81
#